data_AF-A0A966NZW0-F1
#
_entry.id   AF-A0A966NZW0-F1
#
_cell.length_a   1.000
_cell.length_b   1.000
_cell.length_c   1.000
_cell.angle_alpha   90.00
_cell.angle_beta   90.00
_cell.angle_gamma   90.00
#
_symmetry.space_group_name_H-M   'P 1'
#
loop_
_entity.id
_entity.type
_entity.pdbx_description
1 polymer ?
#
loop_
_entity_poly.entity_id
_entity_poly.type
_entity_poly.pdbx_seq_one_letter_code
_entity_poly.pdbx_strand_id
1 'polypeptide(L)' 'MDSTLRSTLADRAKDITKRELATYAERTAGSQKANARARKVLPLGVPSSFQAYDPYPIVIASADGPNMVDVDGNTYTDYD' A
#
# COMPACT_ATOMS: atom_id res chain seq x y z
N MET A 1 1.59 31.12 -12.34
CA MET A 1 1.87 29.73 -12.74
C MET A 1 0.73 29.30 -13.66
N ASP A 2 1.05 28.96 -14.91
CA ASP A 2 0.08 28.68 -15.99
C ASP A 2 -0.91 27.55 -15.60
N SER A 3 -2.20 27.79 -15.80
CA SER A 3 -3.27 26.82 -15.53
C SER A 3 -3.11 25.54 -16.35
N THR A 4 -2.55 25.66 -17.55
CA THR A 4 -2.27 24.54 -18.47
C THR A 4 -1.20 23.62 -17.88
N LEU A 5 -0.13 24.19 -17.32
CA LEU A 5 0.91 23.44 -16.64
C LEU A 5 0.37 22.68 -15.41
N ARG A 6 -0.52 23.30 -14.63
CA ARG A 6 -1.15 22.63 -13.48
C ARG A 6 -2.00 21.44 -13.90
N SER A 7 -2.80 21.58 -14.97
CA SER A 7 -3.64 20.49 -15.48
C SER A 7 -2.81 19.30 -15.99
N THR A 8 -1.77 19.58 -16.78
CA THR A 8 -0.87 18.54 -17.32
C THR A 8 -0.09 17.80 -16.23
N LEU A 9 0.36 18.49 -15.18
CA LEU A 9 0.99 17.84 -14.03
C LEU A 9 0.00 16.95 -13.26
N ALA A 10 -1.23 17.41 -13.06
CA ALA A 10 -2.26 16.63 -12.38
C ALA A 10 -2.60 15.35 -13.14
N ASP A 11 -2.71 15.41 -14.47
CA ASP A 11 -3.02 14.23 -15.28
C ASP A 11 -1.87 13.21 -15.27
N ARG A 12 -0.62 13.67 -15.37
CA ARG A 12 0.54 12.80 -15.23
C ARG A 12 0.62 12.13 -13.85
N ALA A 13 0.26 12.86 -12.79
CA ALA A 13 0.21 12.29 -11.45
C ALA A 13 -0.83 11.15 -11.37
N LYS A 14 -2.02 11.34 -11.95
CA LYS A 14 -3.05 10.28 -12.02
C LYS A 14 -2.56 9.06 -12.79
N ASP A 15 -1.87 9.25 -13.91
CA ASP A 15 -1.33 8.15 -14.71
C ASP A 15 -0.27 7.35 -13.95
N ILE A 16 0.59 8.05 -13.18
CA ILE A 16 1.56 7.41 -12.28
C ILE A 16 0.81 6.62 -11.21
N THR A 17 -0.10 7.24 -10.47
CA THR A 17 -0.89 6.57 -9.42
C THR A 17 -1.59 5.33 -9.96
N LYS A 18 -2.20 5.40 -11.15
CA LYS A 18 -2.87 4.26 -11.78
C LYS A 18 -1.91 3.10 -12.05
N ARG A 19 -0.72 3.36 -12.62
CA ARG A 19 0.29 2.32 -12.84
C ARG A 19 0.77 1.73 -11.52
N GLU A 20 1.15 2.58 -10.56
CA GLU A 20 1.75 2.10 -9.31
C GLU A 20 0.74 1.31 -8.46
N LEU A 21 -0.54 1.68 -8.47
CA LEU A 21 -1.59 0.90 -7.80
C LEU A 21 -1.79 -0.48 -8.43
N ALA A 22 -1.67 -0.62 -9.75
CA ALA A 22 -1.73 -1.91 -10.41
C ALA A 22 -0.53 -2.80 -10.02
N THR A 23 0.68 -2.25 -10.08
CA THR A 23 1.90 -2.94 -9.63
C THR A 23 1.82 -3.34 -8.16
N TYR A 24 1.31 -2.44 -7.31
CA TYR A 24 1.10 -2.73 -5.88
C TYR A 24 0.17 -3.92 -5.70
N ALA A 25 -0.97 -3.92 -6.40
CA ALA A 25 -1.96 -5.00 -6.30
C ALA A 25 -1.41 -6.35 -6.74
N GLU A 26 -0.67 -6.38 -7.86
CA GLU A 26 -0.03 -7.59 -8.38
C GLU A 26 1.00 -8.18 -7.40
N ARG A 27 1.76 -7.34 -6.70
CA ARG A 27 2.84 -7.77 -5.80
C ARG A 27 2.38 -8.12 -4.38
N THR A 28 1.16 -7.79 -3.99
CA THR A 28 0.70 -7.84 -2.58
C THR A 28 -0.65 -8.56 -2.39
N ALA A 29 -0.94 -9.56 -3.23
CA ALA A 29 -2.22 -10.27 -3.23
C ALA A 29 -2.51 -11.03 -1.91
N GLY A 30 -1.46 -11.54 -1.25
CA GLY A 30 -1.52 -12.15 0.08
C GLY A 30 -1.89 -11.15 1.15
N SER A 31 -1.32 -9.95 1.11
CA SER A 31 -1.68 -8.84 1.99
C SER A 31 -3.14 -8.41 1.80
N GLN A 32 -3.62 -8.33 0.56
CA GLN A 32 -5.04 -8.09 0.25
C GLN A 32 -5.95 -9.12 0.92
N LYS A 33 -5.63 -10.41 0.76
CA LYS A 33 -6.40 -11.52 1.32
C LYS A 33 -6.38 -11.49 2.85
N ALA A 34 -5.23 -11.17 3.45
CA ALA A 34 -5.07 -11.07 4.89
C ALA A 34 -5.90 -9.90 5.47
N ASN A 35 -5.84 -8.71 4.85
CA ASN A 35 -6.67 -7.58 5.26
C ASN A 35 -8.17 -7.88 5.08
N ALA A 36 -8.57 -8.46 3.95
CA ALA A 36 -9.98 -8.84 3.71
C ALA A 36 -10.50 -9.85 4.74
N ARG A 37 -9.65 -10.80 5.18
CA ARG A 37 -9.97 -11.71 6.29
C ARG A 37 -10.11 -10.93 7.61
N ALA A 38 -9.17 -10.04 7.92
CA ALA A 38 -9.16 -9.25 9.16
C ALA A 38 -10.38 -8.33 9.26
N ARG A 39 -10.83 -7.72 8.15
CA ARG A 39 -12.02 -6.85 8.08
C ARG A 39 -13.32 -7.51 8.56
N LYS A 40 -13.36 -8.84 8.66
CA LYS A 40 -14.52 -9.57 9.21
C LYS A 40 -14.67 -9.41 10.73
N VAL A 41 -13.58 -9.07 11.42
CA VAL A 41 -13.52 -9.04 12.89
C VAL A 41 -12.81 -7.80 13.46
N LEU A 42 -12.09 -7.04 12.63
CA LEU A 42 -11.44 -5.77 13.00
C LEU A 42 -11.97 -4.62 12.13
N PRO A 43 -12.27 -3.45 12.71
CA PRO A 43 -12.54 -2.24 11.95
C PRO A 43 -11.41 -1.95 10.95
N LEU A 44 -11.74 -1.68 9.69
CA LEU A 44 -10.80 -1.43 8.59
C LEU A 44 -9.78 -2.56 8.32
N GLY A 45 -9.85 -3.70 9.03
CA GLY A 45 -8.92 -4.82 8.89
C GLY A 45 -7.55 -4.59 9.52
N VAL A 46 -7.41 -3.62 10.43
CA VAL A 46 -6.16 -3.28 11.13
C VAL A 46 -6.41 -3.00 12.62
N PRO A 47 -5.42 -3.20 13.51
CA PRO A 47 -5.55 -2.91 14.94
C PRO A 47 -5.43 -1.41 15.29
N SER A 48 -4.88 -0.57 14.40
CA SER A 48 -4.76 0.89 14.58
C SER A 48 -5.12 1.62 13.29
N SER A 49 -5.83 2.75 13.39
CA SER A 49 -6.19 3.57 12.23
C SER A 49 -4.99 4.13 11.48
N PHE A 50 -3.83 4.29 12.14
CA PHE A 50 -2.58 4.72 11.48
C PHE A 50 -2.06 3.72 10.45
N GLN A 51 -2.49 2.46 10.52
CA GLN A 51 -2.09 1.40 9.60
C GLN A 51 -3.05 1.26 8.42
N ALA A 52 -4.16 2.01 8.39
CA ALA A 52 -5.14 1.91 7.33
C ALA A 52 -4.80 2.84 6.16
N TYR A 53 -4.67 2.28 4.96
CA TYR A 53 -4.54 3.04 3.71
C TYR A 53 -5.12 2.24 2.53
N ASP A 54 -5.46 2.96 1.45
CA ASP A 54 -5.96 2.37 0.21
C ASP A 54 -4.81 1.83 -0.66
N PRO A 55 -5.02 0.76 -1.45
CA PRO A 55 -6.27 -0.02 -1.54
C PRO A 55 -6.46 -1.00 -0.37
N TYR A 56 -5.37 -1.35 0.31
CA TYR A 56 -5.28 -2.13 1.54
C TYR A 56 -3.83 -2.06 2.02
N PRO A 57 -3.55 -2.31 3.31
CA PRO A 57 -2.18 -2.29 3.81
C PRO A 57 -1.40 -3.58 3.52
N ILE A 58 -0.07 -3.45 3.39
CA ILE A 58 0.85 -4.59 3.45
C ILE A 58 0.74 -5.25 4.83
N VAL A 59 0.87 -6.58 4.87
CA VAL A 59 0.86 -7.34 6.13
C VAL A 59 2.24 -7.94 6.32
N ILE A 60 2.91 -7.57 7.41
CA ILE A 60 4.28 -8.00 7.70
C ILE A 60 4.28 -9.38 8.32
N ALA A 61 5.09 -10.29 7.78
CA ALA A 61 5.28 -11.65 8.28
C ALA A 61 6.43 -11.72 9.30
N SER A 62 7.51 -11.00 9.05
CA SER A 62 8.68 -10.94 9.93
C SER A 62 9.44 -9.63 9.75
N ALA A 63 10.18 -9.22 10.78
CA ALA A 63 11.12 -8.12 10.71
C ALA A 63 12.37 -8.44 11.53
N ASP A 64 13.54 -8.02 11.04
CA ASP A 64 14.84 -8.14 11.71
C ASP A 64 15.73 -6.94 11.35
N GLY A 65 16.18 -6.23 12.38
CA GLY A 65 16.87 -4.94 12.21
C GLY A 65 16.05 -3.98 11.34
N PRO A 66 16.64 -3.35 10.30
CA PRO A 66 15.93 -2.43 9.43
C PRO A 66 15.15 -3.13 8.31
N ASN A 67 15.06 -4.46 8.29
CA ASN A 67 14.43 -5.20 7.20
C ASN A 67 13.08 -5.76 7.64
N MET A 68 12.03 -5.49 6.86
CA MET A 68 10.72 -6.09 7.02
C MET A 68 10.41 -6.97 5.82
N VAL A 69 9.78 -8.12 6.04
CA VAL A 69 9.32 -9.02 4.98
C VAL A 69 7.80 -9.19 5.12
N ASP A 70 7.05 -8.88 4.06
CA ASP A 70 5.60 -9.06 4.04
C ASP A 70 5.18 -10.53 3.81
N VAL A 71 3.88 -10.79 3.93
CA VAL A 71 3.28 -12.12 3.70
C VAL A 71 3.37 -12.59 2.24
N ASP A 72 3.73 -11.70 1.32
CA ASP A 72 3.95 -11.96 -0.10
C ASP A 72 5.43 -12.22 -0.42
N GLY A 73 6.33 -12.05 0.56
CA GLY A 73 7.78 -12.24 0.42
C GLY A 73 8.53 -11.01 -0.10
N ASN A 74 7.89 -9.84 -0.19
CA ASN A 74 8.57 -8.59 -0.51
C ASN A 74 9.38 -8.11 0.71
N THR A 75 10.61 -7.66 0.48
CA THR A 75 11.47 -7.06 1.50
C THR A 75 11.47 -5.53 1.40
N TYR A 76 11.39 -4.87 2.56
CA TYR A 76 11.38 -3.42 2.72
C TYR A 76 12.45 -2.99 3.72
N THR A 77 13.03 -1.80 3.51
CA THR A 77 13.79 -1.11 4.55
C THR A 77 12.83 -0.27 5.39
N ASP A 78 12.84 -0.49 6.70
CA ASP A 78 12.07 0.27 7.67
C ASP A 78 12.75 1.62 7.97
N TYR A 79 11.97 2.69 7.87
CA TYR A 79 12.41 4.08 8.10
C TYR A 79 11.63 4.78 9.21
N ASP A 80 10.68 4.08 9.86
CA ASP A 80 9.92 4.61 11.00
C ASP A 80 10.76 4.71 12.29
#